data_AF-A0A7H2PPC9-F1
#
_entry.id   AF-A0A7H2PPC9-F1
#
_cell.length_a   1.000
_cell.length_b   1.000
_cell.length_c   1.000
_cell.angle_alpha   90.00
_cell.angle_beta   90.00
_cell.angle_gamma   90.00
#
_symmetry.space_group_name_H-M   'P 1'
#
loop_
_entity.id
_entity.type
_entity.pdbx_description
1 polymer ?
#
loop_
_entity_poly.entity_id
_entity_poly.type
_entity_poly.pdbx_seq_one_letter_code
_entity_poly.pdbx_strand_id
1 'polypeptide(L)' 'MTDRLVKCCRCRNKHLESERDKKPTNKYGCWGEDSVCPRCACTTYYLVEDVKSKEQSQ' A
#
# COMPACT_ATOMS: atom_id res chain seq x y z
N MET A 1 8.66 4.41 -10.83
CA MET A 1 7.53 4.19 -9.92
C MET A 1 7.94 4.79 -8.60
N THR A 2 7.26 5.85 -8.14
CA THR A 2 7.60 6.51 -6.88
C THR A 2 7.09 5.64 -5.75
N ASP A 3 7.99 4.93 -5.06
CA ASP A 3 7.61 4.11 -3.91
C ASP A 3 7.15 5.01 -2.76
N ARG A 4 5.84 4.99 -2.49
CA ARG A 4 5.22 5.78 -1.41
C ARG A 4 5.27 5.01 -0.10
N LEU A 5 5.63 5.71 0.98
CA LEU A 5 5.60 5.13 2.31
C LEU A 5 4.16 5.16 2.84
N VAL A 6 3.59 3.99 3.06
CA VAL A 6 2.22 3.81 3.57
C VAL A 6 2.25 3.25 4.98
N LYS A 7 1.18 3.51 5.74
CA LYS A 7 0.96 2.93 7.05
C LYS A 7 -0.40 2.29 7.13
N CYS A 8 -0.42 1.02 7.51
CA CYS A 8 -1.65 0.26 7.68
C CYS A 8 -2.51 0.82 8.83
N CYS A 9 -3.80 1.00 8.60
CA CYS A 9 -4.73 1.49 9.62
C CYS A 9 -4.92 0.48 10.77
N ARG A 10 -4.80 -0.82 10.50
CA ARG A 10 -5.08 -1.89 11.47
C ARG A 10 -3.90 -2.22 12.37
N CYS A 11 -2.76 -2.60 11.79
CA CYS A 11 -1.58 -3.02 12.55
C CYS A 11 -0.52 -1.92 12.71
N ARG A 12 -0.74 -0.73 12.14
CA ARG A 12 0.21 0.40 12.15
C ARG A 12 1.56 0.08 11.50
N ASN A 13 1.66 -1.02 10.76
CA ASN A 13 2.86 -1.40 10.00
C ASN A 13 3.15 -0.29 8.97
N LYS A 14 4.38 0.22 8.98
CA LYS A 14 4.90 1.13 7.96
C LYS A 14 5.63 0.28 6.92
N HIS A 15 5.27 0.42 5.66
CA HIS A 15 5.86 -0.31 4.54
C HIS A 15 5.69 0.50 3.26
N LEU A 16 6.34 0.11 2.18
CA LEU A 16 6.12 0.74 0.88
C LEU A 16 4.79 0.28 0.28
N GLU A 17 4.19 1.12 -0.56
CA GLU A 17 2.98 0.76 -1.30
C GLU A 17 3.23 -0.46 -2.21
N SER A 18 4.43 -0.57 -2.78
CA SER A 18 4.86 -1.70 -3.60
C SER A 18 5.09 -2.99 -2.82
N GLU A 19 5.30 -2.92 -1.51
CA GLU A 19 5.42 -4.10 -0.63
C GLU A 19 4.04 -4.70 -0.26
N ARG A 20 2.95 -4.13 -0.77
CA ARG A 20 1.60 -4.68 -0.53
C ARG A 20 1.39 -5.95 -1.32
N ASP A 21 0.91 -6.98 -0.64
CA ASP A 21 0.53 -8.24 -1.26
C ASP A 21 -0.74 -8.07 -2.08
N LYS A 22 -0.76 -8.64 -3.29
CA LYS A 22 -2.00 -8.82 -4.05
C LYS A 22 -2.67 -10.11 -3.59
N LYS A 23 -3.90 -10.00 -3.10
CA LYS A 23 -4.71 -11.16 -2.72
C LYS A 23 -5.93 -11.24 -3.62
N PRO A 24 -6.24 -12.43 -4.16
CA PRO A 24 -7.47 -12.61 -4.91
C PRO A 24 -8.66 -12.35 -3.99
N THR A 25 -9.61 -11.58 -4.49
CA THR A 25 -10.85 -11.28 -3.80
C THR A 25 -12.01 -11.64 -4.71
N ASN A 26 -13.02 -12.31 -4.15
CA ASN A 26 -14.28 -12.59 -4.82
C ASN A 26 -15.41 -11.89 -4.06
N LYS A 27 -15.33 -10.56 -4.02
CA LYS A 27 -16.37 -9.73 -3.40
C LYS A 27 -17.46 -9.49 -4.44
N TYR A 28 -18.71 -9.71 -4.05
CA TYR A 28 -19.89 -9.46 -4.89
C TYR A 28 -19.91 -10.26 -6.20
N GLY A 29 -19.28 -11.44 -6.25
CA GLY A 29 -19.22 -12.28 -7.46
C GLY A 29 -18.27 -11.74 -8.54
N CYS A 30 -17.49 -10.70 -8.25
CA CYS A 30 -16.47 -10.17 -9.15
C CYS A 30 -15.08 -10.64 -8.70
N TRP A 31 -14.37 -11.32 -9.60
CA TRP A 31 -12.98 -11.71 -9.40
C TRP A 31 -12.09 -10.49 -9.59
N GLY A 32 -11.38 -10.12 -8.53
CA GLY A 32 -10.38 -9.05 -8.56
C GLY A 32 -9.21 -9.36 -7.64
N GLU A 33 -8.30 -8.41 -7.53
CA GLU A 33 -7.17 -8.48 -6.61
C GLU A 33 -7.20 -7.26 -5.69
N ASP A 34 -7.09 -7.50 -4.39
CA ASP A 34 -6.99 -6.43 -3.39
C ASP A 34 -5.53 -6.31 -2.94
N SER A 35 -5.02 -5.09 -2.87
CA SER A 35 -3.67 -4.80 -2.40
C SER A 35 -3.70 -4.65 -0.87
N VAL A 36 -3.17 -5.64 -0.15
CA VAL A 36 -3.29 -5.74 1.30
C VAL A 36 -1.97 -5.52 2.03
N CYS A 37 -2.05 -5.16 3.31
CA CYS A 37 -0.89 -5.06 4.18
C CYS A 37 -0.23 -6.44 4.37
N PRO A 38 1.10 -6.56 4.18
CA PRO A 38 1.79 -7.85 4.26
C PRO A 38 1.76 -8.47 5.67
N ARG A 39 1.52 -7.66 6.71
CA ARG A 39 1.52 -8.13 8.10
C ARG A 39 0.17 -8.59 8.62
N CYS A 40 -0.92 -8.02 8.12
CA CYS A 40 -2.26 -8.25 8.69
C CYS A 40 -3.38 -8.41 7.66
N ALA A 41 -3.03 -8.45 6.37
CA ALA A 41 -3.96 -8.56 5.25
C ALA A 41 -5.06 -7.48 5.20
N CYS A 42 -4.84 -6.33 5.85
CA CYS A 42 -5.78 -5.22 5.82
C CYS A 42 -5.64 -4.42 4.52
N THR A 43 -6.77 -4.09 3.91
CA THR A 43 -6.85 -3.34 2.64
C THR A 43 -6.66 -1.84 2.85
N THR A 44 -6.98 -1.32 4.04
CA THR A 44 -6.96 0.12 4.34
C THR A 44 -5.61 0.59 4.89
N TYR A 45 -5.17 1.77 4.45
CA TYR A 45 -3.92 2.41 4.83
C TYR A 45 -4.01 3.93 4.63
N TYR A 46 -3.05 4.63 5.21
CA TYR A 46 -2.84 6.06 4.98
C TYR A 46 -1.42 6.30 4.48
N LEU A 47 -1.25 7.31 3.64
CA LEU A 47 0.05 7.79 3.18
C LEU A 47 0.76 8.48 4.35
N VAL A 48 2.02 8.12 4.58
CA VAL A 48 2.84 8.73 5.62
C VAL A 48 3.66 9.85 5.02
N GLU A 49 4.39 9.55 3.94
CA GLU A 49 5.20 10.51 3.20
C GLU A 49 5.18 10.11 1.71
N ASP A 50 4.90 11.06 0.82
CA ASP A 50 5.39 10.94 -0.55
C ASP A 50 6.91 11.03 -0.44
N VAL A 51 7.61 9.98 -0.85
CA VAL A 51 9.03 10.07 -1.15
C VAL A 51 9.13 11.04 -2.33
N LYS A 52 9.09 12.34 -2.03
CA LYS A 52 9.39 13.38 -3.01
C LYS A 52 10.83 13.09 -3.40
N SER A 53 10.99 12.49 -4.58
CA SER A 53 12.22 12.53 -5.33
C SER A 53 12.71 13.97 -5.26
N LYS A 54 13.74 14.23 -4.45
CA LYS A 54 14.50 15.47 -4.54
C LYS A 54 15.30 15.37 -5.84
N GLU A 55 14.63 15.65 -6.94
CA GLU A 55 15.20 15.89 -8.26
C GLU A 55 14.37 17.05 -8.84
N GLN A 56 14.88 18.25 -9.12
CA GLN A 56 16.25 18.73 -9.24
C GLN A 56 16.30 20.19 -8.80
N SER A 57 17.39 20.55 -8.12
CA SER A 57 17.95 21.90 -8.18
C SER A 57 18.36 22.19 -9.63
N GLN A 58 17.95 23.33 -10.19
CA GLN A 58 18.82 24.28 -10.90
C GLN A 58 18.06 25.55 -11.26
#